data_AF-A0A3D0IZE5-F1
#
_entry.id   AF-A0A3D0IZE5-F1
#
_cell.length_a   1.000
_cell.length_b   1.000
_cell.length_c   1.000
_cell.angle_alpha   90.00
_cell.angle_beta   90.00
_cell.angle_gamma   90.00
#
_symmetry.space_group_name_H-M   'P 1'
#
loop_
_entity.id
_entity.type
_entity.pdbx_description
1 polymer ?
#
loop_
_entity_poly.entity_id
_entity_poly.type
_entity_poly.pdbx_seq_one_letter_code
_entity_poly.pdbx_strand_id
1 'polypeptide(L)'
;EVYPHPAMVRLFGLPRIIKYKRGRVAERRREFRRLQGLLRKMMRQKFPGLEINQETRNLLRKKWSKPVEDRTDALFCALIGVWHWMHRGKRSEVIGDRKTGFILLPEEGAAKET
;
A
#
# COMPACT_ATOMS: atom_id res chain seq x y z
N GLU A 1 4.98 2.04 -12.92
CA GLU A 1 3.88 2.57 -12.07
C GLU A 1 3.50 1.53 -11.01
N VAL A 2 2.86 1.94 -9.91
CA VAL A 2 2.27 1.00 -8.93
C VAL A 2 0.77 1.14 -8.98
N TYR A 3 0.05 0.03 -9.16
CA TYR A 3 -1.39 0.01 -9.10
C TYR A 3 -1.84 -0.42 -7.69
N PRO A 4 -2.33 0.51 -6.84
CA PRO A 4 -2.38 0.30 -5.40
C PRO A 4 -3.37 -0.76 -4.95
N HIS A 5 -4.54 -0.87 -5.59
CA HIS A 5 -5.58 -1.81 -5.17
C HIS A 5 -5.15 -3.30 -5.23
N PRO A 6 -4.63 -3.83 -6.35
CA PRO A 6 -4.13 -5.21 -6.38
C PRO A 6 -2.89 -5.41 -5.51
N ALA A 7 -2.00 -4.41 -5.42
CA ALA A 7 -0.85 -4.49 -4.54
C ALA A 7 -1.27 -4.62 -3.06
N MET A 8 -2.29 -3.86 -2.62
CA MET A 8 -2.85 -3.99 -1.28
C MET A 8 -3.46 -5.38 -1.05
N VAL A 9 -4.18 -5.92 -2.03
CA VAL A 9 -4.76 -7.28 -1.94
C VAL A 9 -3.68 -8.32 -1.67
N ARG A 10 -2.60 -8.32 -2.47
CA ARG A 10 -1.51 -9.29 -2.33
C ARG A 10 -0.71 -9.10 -1.06
N LEU A 11 -0.36 -7.85 -0.72
CA LEU A 11 0.54 -7.57 0.40
C LEU A 11 -0.14 -7.69 1.77
N PHE A 12 -1.44 -7.37 1.85
CA PHE A 12 -2.22 -7.49 3.08
C PHE A 12 -2.97 -8.84 3.19
N GLY A 13 -2.93 -9.68 2.16
CA GLY A 13 -3.62 -10.97 2.14
C GLY A 13 -5.14 -10.84 2.18
N LEU A 14 -5.67 -9.82 1.52
CA LEU A 14 -7.11 -9.54 1.54
C LEU A 14 -7.82 -10.37 0.49
N PRO A 15 -9.05 -10.87 0.76
CA PRO A 15 -9.83 -11.58 -0.25
C PRO A 15 -10.33 -10.64 -1.35
N ARG A 16 -10.42 -9.32 -1.08
CA ARG A 16 -10.92 -8.28 -2.00
C ARG A 16 -10.30 -6.92 -1.67
N ILE A 17 -10.41 -5.99 -2.62
CA ILE A 17 -9.95 -4.60 -2.47
C ILE A 17 -10.62 -3.88 -1.29
N ILE A 18 -9.90 -2.91 -0.71
CA ILE A 18 -10.45 -1.97 0.28
C ILE A 18 -11.22 -0.86 -0.46
N LYS A 19 -12.51 -0.67 -0.17
CA LYS A 19 -13.37 0.31 -0.86
C LYS A 19 -13.27 1.71 -0.24
N TYR A 20 -12.07 2.29 -0.15
CA TYR A 20 -11.89 3.63 0.43
C TYR A 20 -12.15 4.77 -0.57
N LYS A 21 -12.10 4.50 -1.89
CA LYS A 21 -12.40 5.45 -2.97
C LYS A 21 -13.82 5.39 -3.54
N ARG A 22 -14.64 4.43 -3.13
CA ARG A 22 -15.99 4.17 -3.69
C ARG A 22 -17.02 3.93 -2.57
N GLY A 23 -18.29 4.23 -2.83
CA GLY A 23 -19.39 4.04 -1.87
C GLY A 23 -19.75 5.30 -1.09
N ARG A 24 -20.63 5.15 -0.09
CA ARG A 24 -21.11 6.28 0.73
C ARG A 24 -19.96 6.86 1.55
N VAL A 25 -20.03 8.16 1.87
CA VAL A 25 -18.96 8.87 2.60
C VAL A 25 -18.59 8.17 3.92
N ALA A 26 -19.58 7.71 4.69
CA ALA A 26 -19.35 6.98 5.94
C ALA A 26 -18.57 5.66 5.72
N GLU A 27 -18.90 4.93 4.66
CA GLU A 27 -18.22 3.68 4.31
C GLU A 27 -16.79 3.93 3.86
N ARG A 28 -16.58 4.92 2.97
CA ARG A 28 -15.25 5.34 2.54
C ARG A 28 -14.35 5.71 3.71
N ARG A 29 -14.87 6.49 4.66
CA ARG A 29 -14.16 6.88 5.89
C ARG A 29 -13.81 5.69 6.78
N ARG A 30 -14.71 4.69 6.86
CA ARG A 30 -14.47 3.45 7.61
C ARG A 30 -13.39 2.60 6.94
N GLU A 31 -13.51 2.35 5.64
CA GLU A 31 -12.53 1.58 4.87
C GLU A 31 -11.16 2.28 4.81
N PHE A 32 -11.13 3.62 4.78
CA PHE A 32 -9.89 4.38 4.84
C PHE A 32 -9.16 4.23 6.19
N ARG A 33 -9.90 4.25 7.31
CA ARG A 33 -9.33 3.95 8.63
C ARG A 33 -8.77 2.52 8.69
N ARG A 34 -9.46 1.57 8.07
CA ARG A 34 -8.98 0.18 7.93
C ARG A 34 -7.67 0.13 7.14
N LEU A 35 -7.57 0.83 6.01
CA LEU A 35 -6.33 0.96 5.23
C LEU A 35 -5.18 1.52 6.08
N GLN A 36 -5.40 2.63 6.80
CA GLN A 36 -4.38 3.21 7.69
C GLN A 36 -3.92 2.24 8.79
N GLY A 37 -4.82 1.39 9.32
CA GLY A 37 -4.48 0.33 10.26
C GLY A 37 -3.58 -0.74 9.64
N LEU A 38 -3.95 -1.23 8.45
CA LEU A 38 -3.19 -2.23 7.71
C LEU A 38 -1.80 -1.73 7.31
N LEU A 39 -1.70 -0.49 6.81
CA LEU A 39 -0.42 0.14 6.50
C LEU A 39 0.51 0.19 7.70
N ARG A 40 0.01 0.67 8.85
CA ARG A 40 0.82 0.72 10.09
C ARG A 40 1.28 -0.67 10.53
N LYS A 41 0.43 -1.69 10.41
CA LYS A 41 0.80 -3.08 10.75
C LYS A 41 1.88 -3.60 9.80
N MET A 42 1.66 -3.45 8.49
CA MET A 42 2.59 -3.88 7.45
C MET A 42 3.96 -3.20 7.60
N MET A 43 4.00 -1.89 7.85
CA MET A 43 5.27 -1.17 8.06
C MET A 43 6.09 -1.78 9.19
N ARG A 44 5.46 -2.13 10.32
CA ARG A 44 6.16 -2.79 11.43
C ARG A 44 6.67 -4.19 11.09
N GLN A 45 5.91 -4.95 10.31
CA GLN A 45 6.22 -6.37 10.03
C GLN A 45 7.20 -6.54 8.87
N LYS A 46 7.03 -5.75 7.80
CA LYS A 46 7.72 -5.92 6.52
C LYS A 46 8.81 -4.87 6.27
N PHE A 47 8.84 -3.80 7.06
CA PHE A 47 9.81 -2.72 6.93
C PHE A 47 10.40 -2.31 8.31
N PRO A 48 10.93 -3.26 9.12
CA PRO A 48 11.33 -2.99 10.50
C PRO A 48 12.45 -1.93 10.63
N GLY A 49 13.29 -1.75 9.61
CA GLY A 49 14.34 -0.72 9.57
C GLY A 49 13.96 0.58 8.85
N LEU A 50 12.72 0.71 8.37
CA LEU A 50 12.30 1.92 7.66
C LEU A 50 11.85 2.98 8.66
N GLU A 51 12.68 3.99 8.84
CA GLU A 51 12.32 5.16 9.63
C GLU A 51 11.39 6.08 8.85
N ILE A 52 10.26 6.43 9.46
CA ILE A 52 9.36 7.45 8.93
C ILE A 52 9.29 8.65 9.86
N ASN A 53 9.32 9.84 9.28
CA ASN A 53 9.23 11.08 10.03
C ASN A 53 7.86 11.26 10.73
N GLN A 54 7.79 12.25 11.62
CA GLN A 54 6.57 12.52 12.38
C GLN A 54 5.38 12.92 11.49
N GLU A 55 5.64 13.59 10.37
CA GLU A 55 4.61 13.99 9.42
C GLU A 55 3.89 12.77 8.83
N THR A 56 4.65 11.77 8.36
CA THR A 56 4.14 10.51 7.83
C THR A 56 3.38 9.72 8.89
N ARG A 57 3.90 9.68 10.14
CA ARG A 57 3.21 9.07 11.27
C ARG A 57 1.85 9.74 11.54
N ASN A 58 1.81 11.07 11.46
CA ASN A 58 0.58 11.84 11.66
C ASN A 58 -0.41 11.66 10.51
N LEU A 59 0.08 11.58 9.26
CA LEU A 59 -0.74 11.33 8.07
C LEU A 59 -1.61 10.07 8.24
N LEU A 60 -1.02 8.97 8.73
CA LEU A 60 -1.71 7.70 8.97
C LEU A 60 -2.68 7.72 10.17
N ARG A 61 -2.81 8.84 10.88
CA ARG A 61 -3.78 9.07 11.96
C ARG A 61 -4.82 10.12 11.61
N LYS A 62 -4.62 10.89 10.52
CA LYS A 62 -5.56 11.94 10.11
C LYS A 62 -6.88 11.33 9.64
N LYS A 63 -7.97 12.04 9.93
CA LYS A 63 -9.29 11.74 9.36
C LYS A 63 -9.22 11.84 7.84
N TRP A 64 -10.07 11.07 7.17
CA TRP A 64 -10.16 11.10 5.71
C TRP A 64 -10.50 12.51 5.22
N SER A 65 -9.69 12.97 4.28
CA SER A 65 -9.95 14.05 3.33
C SER A 65 -9.28 13.65 2.02
N LYS A 66 -9.65 14.27 0.90
CA LYS A 66 -9.04 13.93 -0.39
C LYS A 66 -7.50 14.08 -0.39
N PRO A 67 -6.91 15.16 0.16
CA PRO A 67 -5.46 15.27 0.27
C PRO A 67 -4.80 14.21 1.16
N VAL A 68 -5.46 13.80 2.24
CA VAL A 68 -4.95 12.74 3.13
C VAL A 68 -5.01 11.38 2.45
N GLU A 69 -6.07 11.11 1.68
CA GLU A 69 -6.22 9.92 0.83
C GLU A 69 -5.07 9.83 -0.18
N ASP A 70 -4.87 10.87 -0.99
CA ASP A 70 -3.88 10.88 -2.05
C ASP A 70 -2.45 10.74 -1.52
N ARG A 71 -2.12 11.40 -0.40
CA ARG A 71 -0.82 11.24 0.26
C ARG A 71 -0.63 9.85 0.87
N THR A 72 -1.70 9.22 1.36
CA THR A 72 -1.63 7.85 1.90
C THR A 72 -1.38 6.85 0.78
N ASP A 73 -1.97 7.06 -0.39
CA ASP A 73 -1.72 6.23 -1.57
C ASP A 73 -0.30 6.43 -2.11
N ALA A 74 0.18 7.68 -2.16
CA ALA A 74 1.55 7.97 -2.57
C ALA A 74 2.57 7.28 -1.64
N LEU A 75 2.34 7.33 -0.32
CA LEU A 75 3.15 6.59 0.66
C LEU A 75 3.13 5.09 0.37
N PHE A 76 1.95 4.51 0.13
CA PHE A 76 1.86 3.09 -0.19
C PHE A 76 2.61 2.72 -1.47
N CYS A 77 2.45 3.51 -2.54
CA CYS A 77 3.18 3.31 -3.79
C CYS A 77 4.71 3.37 -3.58
N ALA A 78 5.20 4.32 -2.78
CA ALA A 78 6.62 4.41 -2.43
C ALA A 78 7.10 3.16 -1.66
N LEU A 79 6.30 2.65 -0.71
CA LEU A 79 6.61 1.42 0.03
C LEU A 79 6.70 0.19 -0.88
N ILE A 80 5.92 0.11 -1.96
CA ILE A 80 6.07 -0.96 -2.96
C ILE A 80 7.41 -0.85 -3.71
N GLY A 81 7.85 0.36 -4.02
CA GLY A 81 9.19 0.59 -4.57
C GLY A 81 10.30 0.14 -3.62
N VAL A 82 10.19 0.50 -2.35
CA VAL A 82 11.12 0.05 -1.29
C VAL A 82 11.11 -1.47 -1.16
N TRP A 83 9.93 -2.10 -1.15
CA TRP A 83 9.78 -3.55 -1.10
C TRP A 83 10.50 -4.24 -2.26
N HIS A 84 10.31 -3.75 -3.48
CA HIS A 84 10.99 -4.28 -4.67
C HIS A 84 12.50 -4.18 -4.54
N TRP A 85 13.01 -3.03 -4.11
CA TRP A 85 14.44 -2.81 -3.92
C TRP A 85 15.03 -3.72 -2.84
N MET A 86 14.41 -3.78 -1.65
CA MET A 86 14.86 -4.61 -0.52
C MET A 86 14.99 -6.09 -0.91
N HIS A 87 14.09 -6.58 -1.76
CA HIS A 87 14.07 -7.98 -2.18
C HIS A 87 14.77 -8.22 -3.52
N ARG A 88 15.47 -7.22 -4.07
CA ARG A 88 16.15 -7.27 -5.38
C ARG A 88 15.23 -7.78 -6.49
N GLY A 89 13.97 -7.35 -6.44
CA GLY A 89 12.91 -7.72 -7.38
C GLY A 89 12.36 -9.14 -7.24
N LYS A 90 12.98 -10.03 -6.44
CA LYS A 90 12.58 -11.44 -6.34
C LYS A 90 11.18 -11.67 -5.76
N ARG A 91 10.68 -10.69 -5.00
CA ARG A 91 9.36 -10.73 -4.35
C ARG A 91 8.36 -9.78 -4.99
N SER A 92 8.55 -9.51 -6.26
CA SER A 92 7.71 -8.58 -7.02
C SER A 92 7.42 -9.17 -8.38
N GLU A 93 6.26 -8.83 -8.90
CA GLU A 93 5.84 -9.12 -10.26
C GLU A 93 5.80 -7.82 -11.05
N VAL A 94 6.37 -7.83 -12.26
CA VAL A 94 6.32 -6.72 -13.20
C VAL A 94 5.45 -7.12 -14.38
N ILE A 95 4.36 -6.40 -14.58
CA ILE A 95 3.42 -6.62 -15.69
C ILE A 95 3.64 -5.51 -16.72
N GLY A 96 4.02 -5.88 -17.95
CA GLY A 96 4.40 -4.94 -19.01
C GLY A 96 5.91 -4.80 -19.18
N ASP A 97 6.36 -3.72 -19.82
CA ASP A 97 7.78 -3.54 -20.20
C ASP A 97 8.23 -2.07 -20.20
N ARG A 98 9.53 -1.83 -20.41
CA ARG A 98 10.10 -0.46 -20.37
C ARG A 98 9.69 0.43 -21.55
N LYS A 99 9.32 -0.14 -22.70
CA LYS A 99 8.91 0.59 -23.92
C LYS A 99 7.47 1.06 -23.81
N THR A 100 6.57 0.21 -23.29
CA THR A 100 5.13 0.48 -23.20
C THR A 100 4.67 0.96 -21.82
N GLY A 101 5.52 0.79 -20.81
CA GLY A 101 5.19 1.00 -19.41
C GLY A 101 4.92 -0.32 -18.69
N PHE A 102 5.15 -0.31 -17.38
CA PHE A 102 4.96 -1.49 -16.54
C PHE A 102 4.31 -1.15 -15.21
N ILE A 103 3.58 -2.12 -14.68
CA ILE A 103 2.99 -2.10 -13.34
C ILE A 103 3.80 -3.02 -12.44
N LEU A 104 4.21 -2.50 -11.30
CA LEU A 104 4.90 -3.24 -10.26
C LEU A 104 3.91 -3.68 -9.17
N LEU A 105 3.88 -4.97 -8.89
CA LEU A 105 3.08 -5.59 -7.84
C LEU A 105 3.98 -6.42 -6.91
N PRO A 106 3.60 -6.63 -5.64
CA PRO A 106 4.11 -7.75 -4.86
C PRO A 106 3.82 -9.09 -5.56
N GLU A 107 4.66 -10.09 -5.32
CA GLU A 107 4.39 -11.46 -5.76
C GLU A 107 3.06 -12.00 -5.20
N GLU A 108 2.53 -13.04 -5.84
CA GLU A 108 1.40 -13.77 -5.28
C GLU A 108 1.80 -14.46 -3.98
N GLY A 109 0.94 -14.40 -2.96
CA GLY A 109 1.23 -14.99 -1.65
C GLY A 109 2.15 -14.16 -0.74
N ALA A 110 2.53 -12.92 -1.12
CA ALA A 110 3.37 -12.03 -0.30
C ALA A 110 2.86 -11.78 1.15
N ALA A 111 1.59 -12.10 1.43
CA ALA A 111 1.00 -12.05 2.76
C ALA A 111 1.32 -13.25 3.67
N LYS A 112 1.71 -14.41 3.13
CA LYS A 112 1.81 -15.69 3.85
C LYS A 112 3.08 -15.86 4.70
N GLU A 113 4.02 -14.93 4.60
CA GLU A 113 5.25 -14.95 5.41
C GLU A 113 5.11 -14.00 6.62
N THR A 114 4.57 -14.55 7.71
CA THR A 114 4.68 -14.05 9.08
C THR A 114 4.88 -15.23 10.01
#